data_AF-A0A521JZ78-F1
#
_entry.id   AF-A0A521JZ78-F1
#
_cell.length_a   1.000
_cell.length_b   1.000
_cell.length_c   1.000
_cell.angle_alpha   90.00
_cell.angle_beta   90.00
_cell.angle_gamma   90.00
#
_symmetry.space_group_name_H-M   'P 1'
#
loop_
_entity.id
_entity.type
_entity.pdbx_description
1 polymer ?
#
loop_
_entity_poly.entity_id
_entity_poly.type
_entity_poly.pdbx_seq_one_letter_code
_entity_poly.pdbx_strand_id
1 'polypeptide(L)'
;MSPLHLEPAAAALVARLSPYGRRALEAAGDHALLWHARTTCPEHLLWELMRDDDAAAHRAVVHAFADPESIAVEALALCEGLFVVGSGVTLPFSVRTVRALFAARALADASNAAAVGVAEVLEAALGELPELAAALELPLRRVDAAVVIDPEAGHGLFRGYSQDARRCLSQGCKLAHRLGRTSIAPAHILMCALEQEPELGARFGLAPLRVRAALAGRDGDPTPPAERAIGLDGSFEPFLAALPESSGTLGLLAAFVAHGSPEVQALLKRHRITAAMLEHAAPVYRDP
;
A
#
# COMPACT_ATOMS: atom_id res chain seq x y z
N MET A 1 12.07 -15.39 -6.97
CA MET A 1 13.33 -14.68 -6.66
C MET A 1 12.93 -13.46 -5.86
N SER A 2 13.59 -13.16 -4.74
CA SER A 2 13.25 -11.97 -3.94
C SER A 2 13.47 -10.70 -4.78
N PRO A 3 12.52 -9.74 -4.81
CA PRO A 3 12.69 -8.47 -5.50
C PRO A 3 13.67 -7.53 -4.78
N LEU A 4 14.08 -7.89 -3.56
CA LEU A 4 14.99 -7.10 -2.74
C LEU A 4 16.41 -7.17 -3.32
N HIS A 5 16.91 -6.03 -3.80
CA HIS A 5 18.29 -5.88 -4.23
C HIS A 5 19.14 -5.33 -3.09
N LEU A 6 20.06 -6.16 -2.60
CA LEU A 6 20.91 -5.81 -1.47
C LEU A 6 22.32 -5.47 -1.94
N GLU A 7 22.76 -4.26 -1.60
CA GLU A 7 24.18 -3.90 -1.64
C GLU A 7 25.00 -4.84 -0.72
N PRO A 8 26.29 -5.09 -0.99
CA PRO A 8 27.07 -6.07 -0.23
C PRO A 8 27.08 -5.86 1.28
N ALA A 9 27.14 -4.60 1.74
CA ALA A 9 27.10 -4.26 3.16
C ALA A 9 25.75 -4.61 3.80
N ALA A 10 24.65 -4.26 3.13
CA ALA A 10 23.30 -4.60 3.56
C ALA A 10 23.07 -6.12 3.55
N ALA A 11 23.57 -6.83 2.53
CA ALA A 11 23.48 -8.28 2.45
C ALA A 11 24.14 -8.97 3.65
N ALA A 12 25.31 -8.48 4.09
CA ALA A 12 25.99 -8.99 5.28
C ALA A 12 25.17 -8.74 6.57
N LEU A 13 24.54 -7.58 6.70
CA LEU A 13 23.66 -7.27 7.84
C LEU A 13 22.40 -8.13 7.86
N VAL A 14 21.76 -8.31 6.71
CA VAL A 14 20.58 -9.19 6.56
C VAL A 14 20.93 -10.65 6.86
N ALA A 15 22.11 -11.11 6.46
CA ALA A 15 22.58 -12.47 6.74
C ALA A 15 22.71 -12.76 8.25
N ARG A 16 22.91 -11.73 9.09
CA ARG A 16 22.98 -11.86 10.55
C ARG A 16 21.61 -12.10 11.19
N LEU A 17 20.50 -11.79 10.51
CA LEU A 17 19.16 -12.04 11.04
C LEU A 17 18.91 -13.55 11.15
N SER A 18 17.97 -13.93 12.02
CA SER A 18 17.42 -15.29 12.00
C SER A 18 16.76 -15.60 10.64
N PRO A 19 16.56 -16.89 10.30
CA PRO A 19 15.83 -17.25 9.08
C PRO A 19 14.43 -16.62 9.00
N TYR A 20 13.72 -16.54 10.12
CA TYR A 20 12.39 -15.92 10.17
C TYR A 20 12.45 -14.40 9.98
N GLY A 21 13.41 -13.72 10.62
CA GLY A 21 13.64 -12.29 10.44
C GLY A 21 14.00 -11.91 9.00
N ARG A 22 14.77 -12.77 8.29
CA ARG A 22 15.05 -12.59 6.86
C ARG A 22 13.78 -12.71 6.01
N ARG A 23 12.93 -13.72 6.26
CA ARG A 23 11.66 -13.88 5.54
C ARG A 23 10.74 -12.68 5.72
N ALA A 24 10.65 -12.14 6.94
CA ALA A 24 9.86 -10.93 7.18
C ALA A 24 10.41 -9.72 6.39
N LEU A 25 11.73 -9.58 6.29
CA LEU A 25 12.33 -8.52 5.48
C LEU A 25 12.06 -8.71 3.97
N GLU A 26 12.15 -9.95 3.48
CA GLU A 26 11.81 -10.27 2.08
C GLU A 26 10.34 -9.95 1.78
N ALA A 27 9.42 -10.36 2.65
CA ALA A 27 7.99 -10.07 2.52
C ALA A 27 7.70 -8.56 2.59
N ALA A 28 8.40 -7.81 3.45
CA ALA A 28 8.32 -6.36 3.48
C ALA A 28 8.75 -5.72 2.14
N GLY A 29 9.77 -6.28 1.48
CA GLY A 29 10.20 -5.87 0.14
C GLY A 29 9.17 -6.19 -0.95
N ASP A 30 8.55 -7.37 -0.89
CA ASP A 30 7.44 -7.75 -1.78
C ASP A 30 6.26 -6.77 -1.65
N HIS A 31 5.91 -6.40 -0.42
CA HIS A 31 4.85 -5.43 -0.15
C HIS A 31 5.22 -4.00 -0.58
N ALA A 32 6.45 -3.55 -0.32
CA ALA A 32 6.94 -2.27 -0.80
C ALA A 32 6.83 -2.16 -2.33
N LEU A 33 7.18 -3.24 -3.05
CA LEU A 33 7.02 -3.31 -4.50
C LEU A 33 5.55 -3.23 -4.92
N LEU A 34 4.67 -3.99 -4.25
CA LEU A 34 3.23 -3.99 -4.49
C LEU A 34 2.61 -2.61 -4.27
N TRP A 35 3.10 -1.84 -3.31
CA TRP A 35 2.61 -0.49 -2.98
C TRP A 35 3.31 0.61 -3.75
N HIS A 36 4.09 0.25 -4.77
CA HIS A 36 4.77 1.18 -5.66
C HIS A 36 5.81 2.07 -4.95
N ALA A 37 6.39 1.60 -3.84
CA ALA A 37 7.49 2.27 -3.15
C ALA A 37 8.79 2.20 -3.98
N ARG A 38 9.66 3.21 -3.88
CA ARG A 38 10.96 3.16 -4.56
C ARG A 38 11.98 2.33 -3.82
N THR A 39 11.86 2.34 -2.51
CA THR A 39 12.73 1.61 -1.59
C THR A 39 11.89 0.90 -0.54
N THR A 40 12.45 -0.15 0.04
CA THR A 40 11.91 -0.73 1.25
C THR A 40 12.48 0.07 2.42
N CYS A 41 11.63 0.62 3.27
CA CYS A 41 11.99 1.32 4.52
C CYS A 41 11.57 0.51 5.77
N PRO A 42 12.15 0.75 6.96
CA PRO A 42 11.87 -0.03 8.18
C PRO A 42 10.37 -0.11 8.51
N GLU A 43 9.58 0.91 8.21
CA GLU A 43 8.14 0.91 8.42
C GLU A 43 7.41 -0.21 7.66
N HIS A 44 7.91 -0.60 6.47
CA HIS A 44 7.38 -1.76 5.74
C HIS A 44 7.61 -3.06 6.53
N LEU A 45 8.78 -3.18 7.15
CA LEU A 45 9.09 -4.32 8.01
C LEU A 45 8.23 -4.32 9.26
N LEU A 46 8.05 -3.17 9.93
CA LEU A 46 7.16 -3.08 11.09
C LEU A 46 5.73 -3.50 10.73
N TRP A 47 5.22 -3.07 9.57
CA TRP A 47 3.92 -3.51 9.07
C TRP A 47 3.86 -5.03 8.91
N GLU A 48 4.88 -5.64 8.31
CA GLU A 48 4.95 -7.09 8.09
C GLU A 48 4.93 -7.84 9.43
N LEU A 49 5.73 -7.39 10.40
CA LEU A 49 5.79 -7.99 11.73
C LEU A 49 4.43 -7.99 12.45
N MET A 50 3.58 -6.99 12.19
CA MET A 50 2.27 -6.87 12.81
C MET A 50 1.18 -7.66 12.09
N ARG A 51 1.40 -8.03 10.82
CA ARG A 51 0.45 -8.82 10.03
C ARG A 51 0.67 -10.32 10.05
N ASP A 52 1.86 -10.74 10.46
CA ASP A 52 2.22 -12.12 10.58
C ASP A 52 1.86 -12.67 11.98
N ASP A 53 0.70 -13.30 12.09
CA ASP A 53 0.20 -13.90 13.34
C ASP A 53 1.15 -14.98 13.93
N ASP A 54 2.04 -15.53 13.09
CA ASP A 54 3.04 -16.52 13.49
C ASP A 54 4.36 -15.89 13.99
N ALA A 55 4.56 -14.59 13.78
CA ALA A 55 5.73 -13.88 14.29
C ALA A 55 5.71 -13.78 15.83
N ALA A 56 6.87 -13.97 16.45
CA ALA A 56 7.02 -13.72 17.90
C ALA A 56 6.66 -12.28 18.27
N ALA A 57 6.99 -11.30 17.40
CA ALA A 57 6.62 -9.90 17.55
C ALA A 57 5.10 -9.71 17.65
N HIS A 58 4.33 -10.24 16.70
CA HIS A 58 2.87 -10.15 16.70
C HIS A 58 2.29 -10.77 17.98
N ARG A 59 2.66 -12.01 18.31
CA ARG A 59 2.13 -12.69 19.50
C ARG A 59 2.45 -11.96 20.79
N ALA A 60 3.64 -11.37 20.90
CA ALA A 60 4.00 -10.54 22.05
C ALA A 60 3.10 -9.30 22.16
N VAL A 61 2.84 -8.60 21.05
CA VAL A 61 1.93 -7.44 21.00
C VAL A 61 0.52 -7.81 21.45
N VAL A 62 -0.04 -8.90 20.91
CA VAL A 62 -1.35 -9.42 21.33
C VAL A 62 -1.37 -9.73 22.83
N HIS A 63 -0.31 -10.36 23.35
CA HIS A 63 -0.21 -10.69 24.77
C HIS A 63 -0.16 -9.45 25.68
N ALA A 64 0.36 -8.33 25.18
CA ALA A 64 0.34 -7.05 25.88
C ALA A 64 -1.01 -6.30 25.76
N PHE A 65 -2.04 -6.96 25.22
CA PHE A 65 -3.37 -6.37 24.97
C PHE A 65 -3.33 -5.17 24.02
N ALA A 66 -2.29 -5.06 23.20
CA ALA A 66 -2.26 -4.14 22.06
C ALA A 66 -2.86 -4.83 20.83
N ASP A 67 -3.32 -4.02 19.87
CA ASP A 67 -3.90 -4.52 18.63
C ASP A 67 -2.86 -4.39 17.48
N PRO A 68 -2.29 -5.51 16.99
CA PRO A 68 -1.35 -5.48 15.88
C PRO A 68 -1.94 -4.84 14.62
N GLU A 69 -3.25 -5.01 14.36
CA GLU A 69 -3.89 -4.45 13.17
C GLU A 69 -3.85 -2.91 13.19
N SER A 70 -4.20 -2.31 14.34
CA SER A 70 -4.09 -0.86 14.53
C SER A 70 -2.65 -0.36 14.34
N ILE A 71 -1.65 -1.08 14.88
CA ILE A 71 -0.22 -0.73 14.70
C ILE A 71 0.16 -0.83 13.22
N ALA A 72 -0.26 -1.88 12.51
CA ALA A 72 0.00 -2.07 11.09
C ALA A 72 -0.60 -0.94 10.25
N VAL A 73 -1.87 -0.55 10.49
CA VAL A 73 -2.52 0.55 9.75
C VAL A 73 -1.78 1.87 9.92
N GLU A 74 -1.31 2.16 11.13
CA GLU A 74 -0.54 3.38 11.41
C GLU A 74 0.89 3.30 10.84
N ALA A 75 1.55 2.14 10.87
CA ALA A 75 2.85 1.93 10.23
C ALA A 75 2.76 2.08 8.70
N LEU A 76 1.68 1.58 8.09
CA LEU A 76 1.42 1.72 6.66
C LEU A 76 1.32 3.20 6.24
N ALA A 77 0.75 4.04 7.09
CA ALA A 77 0.65 5.49 6.83
C ALA A 77 2.01 6.21 6.85
N LEU A 78 3.05 5.59 7.41
CA LEU A 78 4.42 6.09 7.44
C LEU A 78 5.29 5.52 6.31
N CYS A 79 4.82 4.47 5.62
CA CYS A 79 5.56 3.82 4.55
C CYS A 79 5.70 4.71 3.31
N GLU A 80 6.80 4.53 2.58
CA GLU A 80 6.87 4.99 1.19
C GLU A 80 5.87 4.20 0.33
N GLY A 81 5.22 4.85 -0.64
CA GLY A 81 4.32 4.20 -1.60
C GLY A 81 3.15 5.08 -2.00
N LEU A 82 2.20 4.49 -2.73
CA LEU A 82 1.00 5.17 -3.22
C LEU A 82 -0.24 4.72 -2.45
N PHE A 83 -0.64 5.53 -1.47
CA PHE A 83 -1.75 5.24 -0.56
C PHE A 83 -2.80 6.35 -0.55
N VAL A 84 -4.00 5.99 -0.09
CA VAL A 84 -4.91 6.95 0.54
C VAL A 84 -4.81 6.76 2.05
N VAL A 85 -4.32 7.80 2.73
CA VAL A 85 -4.25 7.84 4.20
C VAL A 85 -5.45 8.61 4.73
N GLY A 86 -6.27 7.96 5.56
CA GLY A 86 -7.46 8.55 6.17
C GLY A 86 -7.55 8.26 7.66
N SER A 87 -8.44 8.98 8.36
CA SER A 87 -8.74 8.70 9.76
C SER A 87 -9.45 7.34 9.87
N GLY A 88 -8.72 6.31 10.30
CA GLY A 88 -9.21 4.95 10.51
C GLY A 88 -9.05 3.99 9.33
N VAL A 89 -8.49 4.42 8.20
CA VAL A 89 -8.20 3.53 7.08
C VAL A 89 -7.02 4.05 6.25
N THR A 90 -6.08 3.17 5.98
CA THR A 90 -4.99 3.38 5.02
C THR A 90 -5.00 2.21 4.06
N LEU A 91 -5.18 2.47 2.77
CA LEU A 91 -5.09 1.42 1.73
C LEU A 91 -4.18 1.87 0.58
N PRO A 92 -3.36 0.94 0.05
CA PRO A 92 -2.59 1.17 -1.16
C PRO A 92 -3.51 1.19 -2.40
N PHE A 93 -3.07 1.89 -3.43
CA PHE A 93 -3.62 1.69 -4.77
C PHE A 93 -3.14 0.36 -5.36
N SER A 94 -4.02 -0.32 -6.07
CA SER A 94 -3.66 -1.50 -6.87
C SER A 94 -2.89 -1.11 -8.13
N VAL A 95 -2.27 -2.10 -8.79
CA VAL A 95 -1.48 -1.90 -10.01
C VAL A 95 -2.32 -1.30 -11.13
N ARG A 96 -3.51 -1.85 -11.43
CA ARG A 96 -4.40 -1.30 -12.47
C ARG A 96 -4.88 0.09 -12.08
N THR A 97 -5.09 0.35 -10.79
CA THR A 97 -5.47 1.70 -10.35
C THR A 97 -4.36 2.71 -10.56
N VAL A 98 -3.11 2.41 -10.23
CA VAL A 98 -2.00 3.34 -10.50
C VAL A 98 -1.91 3.63 -11.99
N ARG A 99 -2.09 2.61 -12.86
CA ARG A 99 -2.17 2.83 -14.32
C ARG A 99 -3.32 3.76 -14.71
N ALA A 100 -4.52 3.56 -14.17
CA ALA A 100 -5.65 4.44 -14.38
C ALA A 100 -5.35 5.89 -13.94
N LEU A 101 -4.65 6.10 -12.83
CA LEU A 101 -4.32 7.43 -12.34
C LEU A 101 -3.32 8.17 -13.28
N PHE A 102 -2.34 7.46 -13.82
CA PHE A 102 -1.46 8.04 -14.84
C PHE A 102 -2.21 8.32 -16.15
N ALA A 103 -3.08 7.40 -16.58
CA ALA A 103 -3.91 7.61 -17.77
C ALA A 103 -4.90 8.77 -17.61
N ALA A 104 -5.48 8.97 -16.43
CA ALA A 104 -6.34 10.11 -16.13
C ALA A 104 -5.58 11.44 -16.27
N ARG A 105 -4.30 11.47 -15.89
CA ARG A 105 -3.45 12.64 -16.12
C ARG A 105 -3.22 12.89 -17.61
N ALA A 106 -2.89 11.84 -18.37
CA ALA A 106 -2.70 11.94 -19.81
C ALA A 106 -3.98 12.41 -20.53
N LEU A 107 -5.16 11.97 -20.09
CA LEU A 107 -6.46 12.43 -20.60
C LEU A 107 -6.70 13.92 -20.34
N ALA A 108 -6.40 14.39 -19.13
CA ALA A 108 -6.49 15.80 -18.76
C ALA A 108 -5.54 16.66 -19.61
N ASP A 109 -4.28 16.22 -19.75
CA ASP A 109 -3.26 16.92 -20.53
C ASP A 109 -3.65 16.97 -22.02
N ALA A 110 -4.13 15.85 -22.60
CA ALA A 110 -4.60 15.79 -23.99
C ALA A 110 -5.81 16.69 -24.27
N SER A 111 -6.61 16.97 -23.25
CA SER A 111 -7.78 17.86 -23.33
C SER A 111 -7.44 19.30 -22.94
N ASN A 112 -6.16 19.62 -22.64
CA ASN A 112 -5.71 20.89 -22.07
C ASN A 112 -6.53 21.31 -20.84
N ALA A 113 -6.95 20.34 -20.02
CA ALA A 113 -7.68 20.61 -18.79
C ALA A 113 -6.75 21.25 -17.75
N ALA A 114 -7.26 22.22 -16.99
CA ALA A 114 -6.48 22.89 -15.95
C ALA A 114 -6.11 21.96 -14.78
N ALA A 115 -6.86 20.86 -14.59
CA ALA A 115 -6.63 19.84 -13.58
C ALA A 115 -7.27 18.51 -14.02
N VAL A 116 -6.83 17.40 -13.42
CA VAL A 116 -7.48 16.10 -13.56
C VAL A 116 -8.79 16.12 -12.77
N GLY A 117 -9.93 15.99 -13.46
CA GLY A 117 -11.27 15.95 -12.89
C GLY A 117 -11.76 14.53 -12.62
N VAL A 118 -13.00 14.43 -12.13
CA VAL A 118 -13.66 13.14 -11.88
C VAL A 118 -13.94 12.41 -13.20
N ALA A 119 -14.21 13.15 -14.28
CA ALA A 119 -14.44 12.59 -15.61
C ALA A 119 -13.23 11.81 -16.14
N GLU A 120 -12.02 12.38 -16.07
CA GLU A 120 -10.80 11.71 -16.52
C GLU A 120 -10.47 10.50 -15.64
N VAL A 121 -10.69 10.61 -14.33
CA VAL A 121 -10.52 9.51 -13.37
C VAL A 121 -11.48 8.36 -13.68
N LEU A 122 -12.75 8.67 -13.96
CA LEU A 122 -13.77 7.69 -14.33
C LEU A 122 -13.42 6.99 -15.64
N GLU A 123 -13.10 7.76 -16.68
CA GLU A 123 -12.77 7.24 -18.00
C GLU A 123 -11.53 6.34 -17.95
N ALA A 124 -10.47 6.76 -17.25
CA ALA A 124 -9.27 5.96 -17.08
C ALA A 124 -9.51 4.69 -16.25
N ALA A 125 -10.30 4.76 -15.17
CA ALA A 125 -10.66 3.59 -14.37
C ALA A 125 -11.47 2.57 -15.18
N LEU A 126 -12.38 3.03 -16.05
CA LEU A 126 -13.13 2.18 -16.96
C LEU A 126 -12.23 1.53 -18.03
N GLY A 127 -11.24 2.27 -18.54
CA GLY A 127 -10.23 1.75 -19.48
C GLY A 127 -9.41 0.59 -18.90
N GLU A 128 -9.22 0.60 -17.58
CA GLU A 128 -8.59 -0.48 -16.82
C GLU A 128 -9.58 -1.58 -16.41
N LEU A 129 -10.81 -1.66 -16.95
CA LEU A 129 -11.80 -2.73 -16.68
C LEU A 129 -12.44 -3.29 -17.97
N PRO A 130 -11.65 -3.88 -18.90
CA PRO A 130 -12.16 -4.44 -20.15
C PRO A 130 -13.26 -5.49 -19.95
N GLU A 131 -13.17 -6.28 -18.89
CA GLU A 131 -14.18 -7.27 -18.51
C GLU A 131 -15.55 -6.66 -18.21
N LEU A 132 -15.55 -5.50 -17.54
CA LEU A 132 -16.77 -4.77 -17.19
C LEU A 132 -17.36 -4.12 -18.44
N ALA A 133 -16.53 -3.50 -19.25
CA ALA A 133 -16.99 -2.85 -20.48
C ALA A 133 -17.57 -3.86 -21.47
N ALA A 134 -16.96 -5.04 -21.60
CA ALA A 134 -17.50 -6.13 -22.41
C ALA A 134 -18.87 -6.59 -21.88
N ALA A 135 -19.01 -6.77 -20.56
CA ALA A 135 -20.27 -7.17 -19.93
C ALA A 135 -21.39 -6.12 -20.06
N LEU A 136 -21.03 -4.85 -20.24
CA LEU A 136 -21.96 -3.73 -20.37
C LEU A 136 -22.10 -3.20 -21.80
N GLU A 137 -21.44 -3.84 -22.77
CA GLU A 137 -21.42 -3.46 -24.20
C GLU A 137 -21.00 -1.99 -24.42
N LEU A 138 -20.01 -1.52 -23.66
CA LEU A 138 -19.54 -0.13 -23.72
C LEU A 138 -18.44 0.05 -24.78
N PRO A 139 -18.45 1.15 -25.54
CA PRO A 139 -17.33 1.52 -26.40
C PRO A 139 -16.15 1.97 -25.53
N LEU A 140 -15.11 1.13 -25.39
CA LEU A 140 -13.89 1.50 -24.71
C LEU A 140 -12.97 2.30 -25.62
N ARG A 141 -12.57 3.49 -25.16
CA ARG A 141 -11.38 4.17 -25.66
C ARG A 141 -10.22 3.81 -24.72
N ARG A 142 -9.38 2.88 -25.15
CA ARG A 142 -8.15 2.56 -24.40
C ARG A 142 -7.12 3.65 -24.66
N VAL A 143 -6.64 4.29 -23.60
CA VAL A 143 -5.45 5.13 -23.67
C VAL A 143 -4.28 4.25 -23.26
N ASP A 144 -3.45 3.86 -24.22
CA ASP A 144 -2.17 3.20 -23.93
C ASP A 144 -1.21 4.27 -23.38
N ALA A 145 -1.41 4.65 -22.13
CA ALA A 145 -0.38 5.35 -21.39
C ALA A 145 0.72 4.32 -21.13
N ALA A 146 1.92 4.52 -21.71
CA ALA A 146 3.09 3.81 -21.25
C ALA A 146 3.33 4.25 -19.81
N VAL A 147 2.82 3.48 -18.85
CA VAL A 147 2.96 3.78 -17.43
C VAL A 147 4.37 3.41 -17.02
N VAL A 148 5.31 4.31 -17.33
CA VAL A 148 6.56 4.38 -16.60
C VAL A 148 6.19 5.02 -15.28
N ILE A 149 6.08 4.21 -14.23
CA ILE A 149 6.04 4.73 -12.86
C ILE A 149 7.40 5.37 -12.66
N ASP A 150 7.51 6.67 -12.96
CA ASP A 150 8.69 7.43 -12.63
C ASP A 150 8.79 7.45 -11.10
N PRO A 151 9.85 6.85 -10.53
CA PRO A 151 10.12 6.88 -9.11
C PRO A 151 10.02 8.31 -8.55
N GLU A 152 10.50 9.33 -9.28
CA GLU A 152 10.47 10.73 -8.84
C GLU A 152 9.08 11.36 -8.89
N ALA A 153 8.17 10.85 -9.74
CA ALA A 153 6.82 11.36 -9.86
C ALA A 153 5.90 10.99 -8.69
N GLY A 154 6.31 10.05 -7.81
CA GLY A 154 5.51 9.58 -6.68
C GLY A 154 5.04 10.67 -5.71
N HIS A 155 5.85 11.72 -5.49
CA HIS A 155 5.47 12.86 -4.65
C HIS A 155 4.59 13.91 -5.36
N GLY A 156 4.38 13.76 -6.67
CA GLY A 156 3.70 14.74 -7.52
C GLY A 156 2.43 14.25 -8.20
N LEU A 157 2.13 12.94 -8.16
CA LEU A 157 1.03 12.32 -8.92
C LEU A 157 -0.30 13.08 -8.73
N PHE A 158 -0.63 13.42 -7.48
CA PHE A 158 -1.89 14.07 -7.14
C PHE A 158 -1.84 15.62 -7.15
N ARG A 159 -0.68 16.25 -7.42
CA ARG A 159 -0.54 17.72 -7.40
C ARG A 159 -1.42 18.41 -8.45
N GLY A 160 -1.70 17.73 -9.57
CA GLY A 160 -2.58 18.25 -10.63
C GLY A 160 -4.02 17.77 -10.56
N TYR A 161 -4.42 17.07 -9.50
CA TYR A 161 -5.79 16.57 -9.35
C TYR A 161 -6.69 17.63 -8.70
N SER A 162 -7.91 17.76 -9.23
CA SER A 162 -8.92 18.63 -8.64
C SER A 162 -9.29 18.16 -7.22
N GLN A 163 -9.94 19.04 -6.44
CA GLN A 163 -10.41 18.68 -5.12
C GLN A 163 -11.47 17.56 -5.18
N ASP A 164 -12.35 17.61 -6.18
CA ASP A 164 -13.41 16.62 -6.36
C ASP A 164 -12.86 15.27 -6.82
N ALA A 165 -11.82 15.25 -7.66
CA ALA A 165 -11.10 14.02 -8.02
C ALA A 165 -10.44 13.39 -6.79
N ARG A 166 -9.73 14.18 -5.97
CA ARG A 166 -9.13 13.68 -4.71
C ARG A 166 -10.18 13.18 -3.72
N ARG A 167 -11.35 13.83 -3.64
CA ARG A 167 -12.48 13.37 -2.83
C ARG A 167 -12.99 12.02 -3.34
N CYS A 168 -13.13 11.85 -4.66
CA CYS A 168 -13.52 10.58 -5.28
C CYS A 168 -12.55 9.45 -4.90
N LEU A 169 -11.23 9.67 -5.00
CA LEU A 169 -10.22 8.68 -4.59
C LEU A 169 -10.33 8.31 -3.10
N SER A 170 -10.56 9.30 -2.24
CA SER A 170 -10.78 9.07 -0.80
C SER A 170 -12.03 8.24 -0.52
N GLN A 171 -13.12 8.47 -1.26
CA GLN A 171 -14.33 7.64 -1.16
C GLN A 171 -14.09 6.23 -1.70
N GLY A 172 -13.30 6.07 -2.76
CA GLY A 172 -12.86 4.78 -3.27
C GLY A 172 -12.13 3.95 -2.20
N CYS A 173 -11.25 4.57 -1.41
CA CYS A 173 -10.61 3.94 -0.26
C CYS A 173 -11.62 3.44 0.77
N LYS A 174 -12.56 4.29 1.18
CA LYS A 174 -13.61 3.91 2.14
C LYS A 174 -14.51 2.79 1.63
N LEU A 175 -14.80 2.78 0.33
CA LEU A 175 -15.59 1.73 -0.31
C LEU A 175 -14.82 0.41 -0.32
N ALA A 176 -13.57 0.41 -0.77
CA ALA A 176 -12.70 -0.77 -0.77
C ALA A 176 -12.59 -1.40 0.62
N HIS A 177 -12.37 -0.57 1.65
CA HIS A 177 -12.32 -1.02 3.04
C HIS A 177 -13.64 -1.62 3.53
N ARG A 178 -14.78 -0.97 3.24
CA ARG A 178 -16.11 -1.50 3.60
C ARG A 178 -16.40 -2.86 2.95
N LEU A 179 -15.84 -3.10 1.77
CA LEU A 179 -15.94 -4.36 1.03
C LEU A 179 -14.87 -5.39 1.47
N GLY A 180 -14.06 -5.09 2.49
CA GLY A 180 -13.03 -5.99 3.00
C GLY A 180 -11.86 -6.19 2.02
N ARG A 181 -11.56 -5.19 1.18
CA ARG A 181 -10.46 -5.25 0.21
C ARG A 181 -9.16 -4.72 0.81
N THR A 182 -8.05 -5.29 0.37
CA THR A 182 -6.69 -4.93 0.80
C THR A 182 -6.06 -3.82 -0.05
N SER A 183 -6.68 -3.44 -1.16
CA SER A 183 -6.21 -2.39 -2.06
C SER A 183 -7.36 -1.67 -2.77
N ILE A 184 -7.11 -0.43 -3.18
CA ILE A 184 -8.03 0.36 -3.99
C ILE A 184 -7.87 -0.06 -5.46
N ALA A 185 -8.80 -0.86 -5.96
CA ALA A 185 -8.95 -1.25 -7.37
C ALA A 185 -9.72 -0.22 -8.23
N PRO A 186 -9.61 -0.28 -9.58
CA PRO A 186 -10.29 0.66 -10.48
C PRO A 186 -11.81 0.65 -10.32
N ALA A 187 -12.39 -0.51 -9.99
CA ALA A 187 -13.81 -0.67 -9.75
C ALA A 187 -14.33 0.25 -8.62
N HIS A 188 -13.56 0.42 -7.55
CA HIS A 188 -13.95 1.30 -6.44
C HIS A 188 -13.99 2.77 -6.86
N ILE A 189 -12.99 3.20 -7.63
CA ILE A 189 -12.90 4.57 -8.14
C ILE A 189 -14.03 4.83 -9.12
N LEU A 190 -14.29 3.90 -10.05
CA LEU A 190 -15.39 3.98 -11.01
C LEU A 190 -16.74 4.13 -10.30
N MET A 191 -17.02 3.27 -9.31
CA MET A 191 -18.27 3.34 -8.55
C MET A 191 -18.43 4.67 -7.81
N CYS A 192 -17.38 5.16 -7.14
CA CYS A 192 -17.43 6.43 -6.44
C CYS A 192 -17.55 7.63 -7.38
N ALA A 193 -16.92 7.60 -8.56
CA ALA A 193 -17.04 8.66 -9.55
C ALA A 193 -18.47 8.76 -10.09
N LEU A 194 -19.12 7.62 -10.38
CA LEU A 194 -20.52 7.57 -10.82
C LEU A 194 -21.50 8.03 -9.74
N GLU A 195 -21.21 7.77 -8.46
CA GLU A 195 -22.02 8.24 -7.33
C GLU A 195 -21.84 9.74 -7.08
N GLN A 196 -20.63 10.26 -7.25
CA GLN A 196 -20.31 11.66 -7.02
C GLN A 196 -20.84 12.57 -8.14
N GLU A 197 -20.78 12.13 -9.40
CA GLU A 197 -21.23 12.87 -10.57
C GLU A 197 -22.18 12.01 -11.44
N PRO A 198 -23.48 11.95 -11.11
CA PRO A 198 -24.46 11.12 -11.83
C PRO A 198 -24.60 11.47 -13.32
N GLU A 199 -24.32 12.72 -13.69
CA GLU A 199 -24.32 13.19 -15.08
C GLU A 199 -23.26 12.48 -15.94
N LEU A 200 -22.11 12.12 -15.35
CA LEU A 200 -21.11 11.29 -16.03
C LEU A 200 -21.68 9.90 -16.32
N GLY A 201 -22.43 9.33 -15.37
CA GLY A 201 -23.14 8.07 -15.59
C GLY A 201 -24.05 8.12 -16.82
N ALA A 202 -24.84 9.18 -16.96
CA ALA A 202 -25.67 9.37 -18.15
C ALA A 202 -24.84 9.48 -19.44
N ARG A 203 -23.72 10.22 -19.41
CA ARG A 203 -22.81 10.39 -20.56
C ARG A 203 -22.16 9.07 -21.01
N PHE A 204 -21.80 8.21 -20.07
CA PHE A 204 -21.15 6.92 -20.36
C PHE A 204 -22.13 5.75 -20.45
N GLY A 205 -23.45 5.97 -20.29
CA GLY A 205 -24.44 4.89 -20.25
C GLY A 205 -24.31 3.97 -19.04
N LEU A 206 -23.72 4.48 -17.96
CA LEU A 206 -23.37 3.76 -16.74
C LEU A 206 -24.28 4.16 -15.58
N ALA A 207 -24.80 3.15 -14.89
CA ALA A 207 -25.50 3.31 -13.61
C ALA A 207 -24.77 2.53 -12.52
N PRO A 208 -24.58 3.07 -11.30
CA PRO A 208 -23.88 2.38 -10.22
C PRO A 208 -24.40 0.96 -9.96
N LEU A 209 -25.72 0.76 -10.00
CA LEU A 209 -26.34 -0.56 -9.80
C LEU A 209 -25.98 -1.55 -10.91
N ARG A 210 -25.96 -1.11 -12.19
CA ARG A 210 -25.55 -1.97 -13.32
C ARG A 210 -24.08 -2.35 -13.21
N VAL A 211 -23.21 -1.41 -12.83
CA VAL A 211 -21.78 -1.67 -12.64
C VAL A 211 -21.57 -2.70 -11.53
N ARG A 212 -22.21 -2.52 -10.36
CA ARG A 212 -22.12 -3.48 -9.25
C ARG A 212 -22.60 -4.88 -9.67
N ALA A 213 -23.73 -4.96 -10.39
CA ALA A 213 -24.28 -6.22 -10.88
C ALA A 213 -23.33 -6.93 -11.85
N ALA A 214 -22.71 -6.19 -12.79
CA ALA A 214 -21.77 -6.75 -13.75
C ALA A 214 -20.45 -7.21 -13.11
N LEU A 215 -19.96 -6.48 -12.11
CA LEU A 215 -18.77 -6.89 -11.36
C LEU A 215 -19.02 -8.16 -10.53
N ALA A 216 -20.23 -8.34 -10.00
CA ALA A 216 -20.63 -9.52 -9.21
C ALA A 216 -19.64 -9.84 -8.07
N GLY A 217 -19.18 -8.82 -7.35
CA GLY A 217 -18.22 -8.96 -6.25
C GLY A 217 -16.76 -9.19 -6.69
N ARG A 218 -16.47 -9.06 -7.99
CA ARG A 218 -15.11 -9.07 -8.56
C ARG A 218 -14.59 -7.64 -8.72
N ASP A 219 -14.59 -6.90 -7.62
CA ASP A 219 -14.15 -5.50 -7.50
C ASP A 219 -12.70 -5.34 -7.03
N GLY A 220 -12.00 -6.43 -6.71
CA GLY A 220 -10.57 -6.42 -6.41
C GLY A 220 -9.68 -6.40 -7.66
N ASP A 221 -8.38 -6.14 -7.47
CA ASP A 221 -7.37 -6.21 -8.52
C ASP A 221 -6.23 -7.16 -8.07
N PRO A 222 -6.15 -8.38 -8.62
CA PRO A 222 -5.08 -9.33 -8.31
C PRO A 222 -3.83 -9.12 -9.18
N THR A 223 -3.76 -8.05 -9.97
CA THR A 223 -2.65 -7.82 -10.90
C THR A 223 -1.33 -7.66 -10.14
N PRO A 224 -0.30 -8.49 -10.43
CA PRO A 224 0.99 -8.35 -9.79
C PRO A 224 1.70 -7.07 -10.25
N PRO A 225 2.57 -6.47 -9.41
CA PRO A 225 3.40 -5.35 -9.82
C PRO A 225 4.37 -5.79 -10.92
N ALA A 226 4.88 -4.82 -11.69
CA ALA A 226 5.93 -5.11 -12.66
C ALA A 226 7.20 -5.57 -11.94
N GLU A 227 7.86 -6.60 -12.47
CA GLU A 227 9.13 -7.09 -11.94
C GLU A 227 10.19 -5.98 -12.00
N ARG A 228 10.69 -5.56 -10.83
CA ARG A 228 11.84 -4.68 -10.71
C ARG A 228 12.56 -4.93 -9.39
N ALA A 229 13.85 -4.64 -9.39
CA ALA A 229 14.66 -4.60 -8.19
C ALA A 229 14.23 -3.41 -7.31
N ILE A 230 14.05 -3.65 -6.01
CA ILE A 230 13.85 -2.61 -5.00
C ILE A 230 14.95 -2.70 -3.94
N GLY A 231 15.62 -1.59 -3.66
CA GLY A 231 16.66 -1.52 -2.63
C GLY A 231 16.10 -1.31 -1.23
N LEU A 232 16.95 -1.43 -0.22
CA LEU A 232 16.69 -0.86 1.09
C LEU A 232 16.98 0.64 1.06
N ASP A 233 16.19 1.43 1.78
CA ASP A 233 16.46 2.85 1.95
C ASP A 233 17.70 3.10 2.85
N GLY A 234 18.14 4.35 2.92
CA GLY A 234 19.31 4.72 3.73
C GLY A 234 19.12 4.58 5.25
N SER A 235 17.88 4.37 5.72
CA SER A 235 17.59 4.22 7.15
C SER A 235 17.71 2.78 7.64
N PHE A 236 17.63 1.80 6.74
CA PHE A 236 17.75 0.38 7.07
C PHE A 236 19.13 -0.06 7.54
N GLU A 237 20.21 0.46 6.95
CA GLU A 237 21.56 0.05 7.32
C GLU A 237 21.86 0.33 8.81
N PRO A 238 21.68 1.57 9.34
CA PRO A 238 21.88 1.82 10.77
C PRO A 238 20.90 1.04 11.65
N PHE A 239 19.67 0.83 11.19
CA PHE A 239 18.68 0.01 11.90
C PHE A 239 19.14 -1.45 12.06
N LEU A 240 19.60 -2.08 10.98
CA LEU A 240 20.08 -3.47 10.99
C LEU A 240 21.43 -3.62 11.70
N ALA A 241 22.31 -2.61 11.60
CA ALA A 241 23.60 -2.62 12.27
C ALA A 241 23.46 -2.69 13.81
N ALA A 242 22.41 -2.07 14.36
CA ALA A 242 22.13 -2.06 15.79
C ALA A 242 21.60 -3.40 16.34
N LEU A 243 21.20 -4.34 15.48
CA LEU A 243 20.64 -5.62 15.90
C LEU A 243 21.72 -6.60 16.37
N PRO A 244 21.46 -7.37 17.45
CA PRO A 244 22.24 -8.56 17.78
C PRO A 244 22.22 -9.59 16.65
N GLU A 245 23.23 -10.46 16.61
CA GLU A 245 23.22 -11.61 15.71
C GLU A 245 22.06 -12.56 16.01
N SER A 246 21.55 -13.21 14.96
CA SER A 246 20.42 -14.12 15.00
C SER A 246 19.12 -13.48 15.51
N SER A 247 18.96 -12.17 15.37
CA SER A 247 17.72 -11.47 15.77
C SER A 247 16.50 -12.03 15.02
N GLY A 248 15.51 -12.44 15.80
CA GLY A 248 14.16 -12.81 15.36
C GLY A 248 13.25 -11.60 15.18
N THR A 249 11.98 -11.84 14.90
CA THR A 249 10.96 -10.79 14.76
C THR A 249 10.81 -9.96 16.03
N LEU A 250 10.91 -10.59 17.21
CA LEU A 250 10.84 -9.87 18.48
C LEU A 250 12.07 -8.96 18.70
N GLY A 251 13.24 -9.38 18.22
CA GLY A 251 14.45 -8.54 18.23
C GLY A 251 14.32 -7.34 17.28
N LEU A 252 13.71 -7.55 16.11
CA LEU A 252 13.37 -6.46 15.18
C LEU A 252 12.40 -5.46 15.82
N LEU A 253 11.34 -5.93 16.49
CA LEU A 253 10.42 -5.06 17.24
C LEU A 253 11.12 -4.26 18.34
N ALA A 254 12.05 -4.89 19.08
CA ALA A 254 12.85 -4.20 20.08
C ALA A 254 13.74 -3.10 19.47
N ALA A 255 14.32 -3.34 18.30
CA ALA A 255 15.07 -2.31 17.58
C ALA A 255 14.19 -1.14 17.13
N PHE A 256 12.93 -1.35 16.75
CA PHE A 256 12.03 -0.23 16.48
C PHE A 256 11.78 0.64 17.71
N VAL A 257 11.62 0.02 18.89
CA VAL A 257 11.46 0.77 20.15
C VAL A 257 12.71 1.59 20.47
N ALA A 258 13.91 1.05 20.23
CA ALA A 258 15.18 1.68 20.60
C ALA A 258 15.70 2.70 19.55
N HIS A 259 15.53 2.39 18.27
CA HIS A 259 16.22 3.03 17.15
C HIS A 259 15.33 3.35 15.96
N GLY A 260 14.02 3.08 16.04
CA GLY A 260 13.06 3.51 15.01
C GLY A 260 13.02 5.02 14.84
N SER A 261 12.42 5.47 13.74
CA SER A 261 12.14 6.89 13.51
C SER A 261 11.31 7.47 14.68
N PRO A 262 11.38 8.80 14.95
CA PRO A 262 10.59 9.43 16.00
C PRO A 262 9.08 9.11 15.89
N GLU A 263 8.57 9.04 14.67
CA GLU A 263 7.17 8.70 14.35
C GLU A 263 6.84 7.26 14.74
N VAL A 264 7.71 6.31 14.41
CA VAL A 264 7.56 4.89 14.79
C VAL A 264 7.66 4.71 16.30
N GLN A 265 8.63 5.35 16.96
CA GLN A 265 8.74 5.28 18.41
C GLN A 265 7.51 5.88 19.11
N ALA A 266 7.00 7.01 18.61
CA ALA A 266 5.77 7.60 19.13
C ALA A 266 4.56 6.67 18.92
N LEU A 267 4.49 5.99 17.78
CA LEU A 267 3.48 4.99 17.46
C LEU A 267 3.51 3.82 18.44
N LEU A 268 4.66 3.17 18.60
CA LEU A 268 4.82 2.05 19.52
C LEU A 268 4.51 2.46 20.96
N LYS A 269 4.90 3.67 21.36
CA LYS A 269 4.58 4.23 22.68
C LYS A 269 3.08 4.43 22.90
N ARG A 270 2.32 4.93 21.91
CA ARG A 270 0.86 5.07 22.01
C ARG A 270 0.19 3.71 22.25
N HIS A 271 0.71 2.67 21.60
CA HIS A 271 0.27 1.28 21.74
C HIS A 271 0.90 0.54 22.94
N ARG A 272 1.62 1.26 23.81
CA ARG A 272 2.27 0.73 25.02
C ARG A 272 3.28 -0.39 24.75
N ILE A 273 3.82 -0.45 23.54
CA ILE A 273 4.93 -1.32 23.20
C ILE A 273 6.22 -0.65 23.69
N THR A 274 6.83 -1.24 24.70
CA THR A 274 7.98 -0.67 25.42
C THR A 274 9.08 -1.70 25.57
N ALA A 275 10.32 -1.24 25.80
CA ALA A 275 11.46 -2.12 26.02
C ALA A 275 11.21 -3.12 27.17
N ALA A 276 10.66 -2.63 28.29
CA ALA A 276 10.31 -3.48 29.43
C ALA A 276 9.31 -4.59 29.05
N MET A 277 8.27 -4.27 28.27
CA MET A 277 7.30 -5.27 27.80
C MET A 277 7.99 -6.33 26.93
N LEU A 278 8.89 -5.93 26.03
CA LEU A 278 9.59 -6.85 25.13
C LEU A 278 10.60 -7.73 25.87
N GLU A 279 11.28 -7.20 26.90
CA GLU A 279 12.16 -7.99 27.78
C GLU A 279 11.39 -9.11 28.49
N HIS A 280 10.15 -8.84 28.93
CA HIS A 280 9.30 -9.85 29.57
C HIS A 280 8.76 -10.88 28.56
N ALA A 281 8.55 -10.47 27.31
CA ALA A 281 8.07 -11.34 26.23
C ALA A 281 9.16 -12.27 25.66
N ALA A 282 10.43 -11.84 25.67
CA ALA A 282 11.57 -12.54 25.09
C ALA A 282 11.74 -14.02 25.49
N PRO A 283 11.59 -14.44 26.75
CA PRO A 283 11.71 -15.85 27.11
C PRO A 283 10.50 -16.69 26.69
N VAL A 284 9.34 -16.08 26.44
CA VAL A 284 8.06 -16.75 26.19
C VAL A 284 7.81 -16.96 24.69
N TYR A 285 8.09 -15.93 23.88
CA TYR A 285 7.77 -15.94 22.46
C TYR A 285 9.02 -16.15 21.61
N ARG A 286 8.96 -17.14 20.72
CA ARG A 286 10.00 -17.45 19.73
C ARG A 286 9.38 -17.59 18.35
N ASP A 287 10.14 -17.24 17.33
CA ASP A 287 9.75 -17.49 15.94
C ASP A 287 9.69 -19.01 15.66
N PRO A 288 8.82 -19.46 14.74
CA PRO A 288 8.78 -20.83 14.23
C PRO A 288 10.09 -21.34 13.62
#